data_AF-A0AAU6L2E4-F1
#
_entry.id   AF-A0AAU6L2E4-F1
#
_cell.length_a   1.000
_cell.length_b   1.000
_cell.length_c   1.000
_cell.angle_alpha   90.00
_cell.angle_beta   90.00
_cell.angle_gamma   90.00
#
_symmetry.space_group_name_H-M   'P 1'
#
loop_
_entity.id
_entity.type
_entity.pdbx_description
1 polymer ?
#
loop_
_entity_poly.entity_id
_entity_poly.type
_entity_poly.pdbx_seq_one_letter_code
_entity_poly.pdbx_strand_id
1 'polypeptide(L)'
;MCDTCELGLTLLDWPDDEAARIAARMRGRLTDLDRLDTALLAEWSPVLGELETGHYRALLLDLPLERVAEPTRSWWYRRAAARSEADGDDGDRPEYDRPGDYWPGVAHFQLTAPVPGGRVPFTYGAFLPSQPPEALDPAAVARHATAVAAGERPAAVVLGWIDDRYVDALHEERWLVGAILDGHHRLAAYAAAGVPARVLLLARVGEGSGADGGLEGLAEVAAAYGCRE
;
A
#
# COMPACT_ATOMS: atom_id res chain seq x y z
N MET A 1 -8.75 -14.54 -17.64
CA MET A 1 -9.12 -13.75 -16.44
C MET A 1 -8.21 -14.30 -15.34
N CYS A 2 -7.48 -13.46 -14.60
CA CYS A 2 -6.59 -13.98 -13.56
C CYS A 2 -7.37 -13.93 -12.25
N ASP A 3 -7.58 -15.08 -11.62
CA ASP A 3 -8.29 -15.27 -10.34
C ASP A 3 -7.61 -14.53 -9.17
N THR A 4 -6.47 -13.89 -9.44
CA THR A 4 -5.67 -13.12 -8.50
C THR A 4 -6.06 -11.64 -8.39
N CYS A 5 -6.85 -11.14 -9.36
CA CYS A 5 -7.38 -9.76 -9.37
C CYS A 5 -8.85 -9.73 -8.97
N GLU A 6 -9.35 -10.82 -8.39
CA GLU A 6 -10.57 -10.75 -7.60
C GLU A 6 -10.23 -9.85 -6.43
N LEU A 7 -10.58 -8.57 -6.59
CA LEU A 7 -11.01 -7.71 -5.50
C LEU A 7 -11.56 -8.63 -4.42
N GLY A 8 -11.00 -8.63 -3.21
CA GLY A 8 -11.12 -9.71 -2.21
C GLY A 8 -12.54 -10.14 -1.78
N LEU A 9 -13.57 -9.85 -2.56
CA LEU A 9 -14.93 -10.37 -2.56
C LEU A 9 -15.01 -11.89 -2.43
N THR A 10 -14.11 -12.66 -3.06
CA THR A 10 -14.02 -14.11 -2.83
C THR A 10 -13.56 -14.44 -1.40
N LEU A 11 -12.77 -13.58 -0.77
CA LEU A 11 -12.40 -13.69 0.66
C LEU A 11 -13.53 -13.24 1.59
N LEU A 12 -14.59 -12.62 1.06
CA LEU A 12 -15.77 -12.17 1.79
C LEU A 12 -16.97 -13.13 1.62
N ASP A 13 -16.74 -14.33 1.07
CA ASP A 13 -17.78 -15.35 0.80
C ASP A 13 -18.94 -14.85 -0.07
N TRP A 14 -18.69 -13.87 -0.95
CA TRP A 14 -19.69 -13.41 -1.91
C TRP A 14 -19.98 -14.49 -2.96
N PRO A 15 -21.23 -14.62 -3.46
CA PRO A 15 -21.53 -15.53 -4.55
C PRO A 15 -20.68 -15.21 -5.79
N ASP A 16 -20.06 -16.22 -6.41
CA ASP A 16 -19.10 -16.07 -7.51
C ASP A 16 -19.59 -15.14 -8.64
N ASP A 17 -20.84 -15.31 -9.08
CA ASP A 17 -21.44 -14.51 -10.15
C ASP A 17 -21.59 -13.03 -9.75
N GLU A 18 -21.87 -12.76 -8.48
CA GLU A 18 -22.05 -11.41 -7.96
C GLU A 18 -20.70 -10.73 -7.70
N ALA A 19 -19.74 -11.46 -7.13
CA ALA A 19 -18.36 -11.03 -6.98
C ALA A 19 -17.74 -10.67 -8.34
N ALA A 20 -17.91 -11.53 -9.35
CA ALA A 20 -17.42 -11.29 -10.71
C ALA A 20 -18.04 -10.04 -11.34
N ARG A 21 -19.35 -9.84 -11.19
CA ARG A 21 -20.06 -8.67 -11.72
C ARG A 21 -19.58 -7.37 -11.06
N ILE A 22 -19.45 -7.36 -9.74
CA ILE A 22 -19.00 -6.18 -8.98
C ILE A 22 -17.54 -5.87 -9.30
N ALA A 23 -16.66 -6.88 -9.29
CA ALA A 23 -15.26 -6.72 -9.68
C ALA A 23 -15.12 -6.18 -11.11
N ALA A 24 -15.88 -6.69 -12.08
CA ALA A 24 -15.85 -6.20 -13.46
C ALA A 24 -16.26 -4.72 -13.56
N ARG A 25 -17.33 -4.32 -12.85
CA ARG A 25 -17.78 -2.92 -12.80
C ARG A 25 -16.73 -2.00 -12.19
N MET A 26 -16.12 -2.42 -11.07
CA MET A 26 -15.09 -1.64 -10.39
C MET A 26 -13.82 -1.49 -11.23
N ARG A 27 -13.36 -2.56 -11.88
CA ARG A 27 -12.17 -2.53 -12.76
C ARG A 27 -12.32 -1.56 -13.93
N GLY A 28 -13.51 -1.47 -14.53
CA GLY A 28 -13.77 -0.53 -15.63
C GLY A 28 -13.46 0.92 -15.23
N ARG A 29 -13.78 1.31 -13.99
CA ARG A 29 -13.49 2.64 -13.45
C ARG A 29 -12.02 2.84 -13.07
N LEU A 30 -11.36 1.80 -12.60
CA LEU A 30 -9.96 1.88 -12.17
C LEU A 30 -8.99 2.12 -13.33
N THR A 31 -9.33 1.72 -14.55
CA THR A 31 -8.45 1.91 -15.73
C THR A 31 -8.14 3.38 -15.99
N ASP A 32 -9.16 4.25 -15.87
CA ASP A 32 -9.08 5.68 -16.21
C ASP A 32 -9.41 6.57 -15.00
N LEU A 33 -9.08 6.11 -13.78
CA LEU A 33 -9.37 6.87 -12.57
C LEU A 33 -8.39 8.06 -12.47
N ASP A 34 -8.91 9.25 -12.73
CA ASP A 34 -8.19 10.53 -12.65
C ASP A 34 -8.64 11.40 -11.47
N ARG A 35 -9.89 11.21 -11.01
CA ARG A 35 -10.47 11.94 -9.88
C ARG A 35 -11.41 11.06 -9.06
N LEU A 36 -11.56 11.40 -7.78
CA LEU A 36 -12.57 10.80 -6.92
C LEU A 36 -13.90 11.54 -7.12
N ASP A 37 -14.98 10.80 -7.38
CA ASP A 37 -16.32 11.35 -7.44
C ASP A 37 -17.33 10.52 -6.63
N THR A 38 -18.49 11.11 -6.41
CA THR A 38 -19.58 10.46 -5.65
C THR A 38 -20.15 9.25 -6.38
N ALA A 39 -20.04 9.20 -7.71
CA ALA A 39 -20.48 8.05 -8.49
C ALA A 39 -19.58 6.84 -8.20
N LEU A 40 -18.26 7.00 -8.16
CA LEU A 40 -17.30 5.96 -7.80
C LEU A 40 -17.63 5.37 -6.41
N LEU A 41 -17.84 6.23 -5.41
CA LEU A 41 -18.16 5.79 -4.05
C LEU A 41 -19.49 5.04 -3.99
N ALA A 42 -20.51 5.49 -4.73
CA ALA A 42 -21.80 4.79 -4.81
C ALA A 42 -21.67 3.42 -5.49
N GLU A 43 -20.85 3.31 -6.54
CA GLU A 43 -20.56 2.03 -7.21
C GLU A 43 -19.81 1.05 -6.33
N TRP A 44 -18.98 1.57 -5.43
CA TRP A 44 -18.14 0.81 -4.51
C TRP A 44 -18.81 0.54 -3.17
N SER A 45 -19.96 1.18 -2.91
CA SER A 45 -20.71 1.06 -1.65
C SER A 45 -20.94 -0.39 -1.19
N PRO A 46 -21.21 -1.39 -2.05
CA PRO A 46 -21.37 -2.76 -1.60
C PRO A 46 -20.10 -3.31 -0.94
N VAL A 47 -18.93 -3.06 -1.54
CA VAL A 47 -17.63 -3.51 -1.02
C VAL A 47 -17.22 -2.70 0.21
N LEU A 48 -17.47 -1.40 0.21
CA LEU A 48 -17.21 -0.54 1.36
C LEU A 48 -18.08 -0.93 2.58
N GLY A 49 -19.26 -1.49 2.35
CA GLY A 49 -20.15 -2.00 3.40
C GLY A 49 -19.64 -3.27 4.08
N GLU A 50 -18.76 -4.03 3.44
CA GLU A 50 -18.12 -5.22 4.01
C GLU A 50 -16.86 -4.91 4.82
N LEU A 51 -16.36 -3.66 4.74
CA LEU A 51 -15.27 -3.23 5.62
C LEU A 51 -15.76 -3.19 7.07
N GLU A 52 -14.83 -3.40 8.00
CA GLU A 52 -15.12 -3.22 9.42
C GLU A 52 -15.75 -1.85 9.68
N THR A 53 -16.71 -1.78 10.59
CA THR A 53 -17.34 -0.51 10.94
C THR A 53 -16.28 0.51 11.39
N GLY A 54 -16.24 1.66 10.72
CA GLY A 54 -15.26 2.70 11.00
C GLY A 54 -15.43 3.91 10.10
N HIS A 55 -14.60 4.92 10.30
CA HIS A 55 -14.51 6.05 9.38
C HIS A 55 -13.38 5.82 8.39
N TYR A 56 -13.62 6.14 7.13
CA TYR A 56 -12.66 5.96 6.06
C TYR A 56 -12.51 7.25 5.24
N ARG A 57 -11.29 7.53 4.78
CA ARG A 57 -10.98 8.57 3.80
C ARG A 57 -10.48 7.92 2.52
N ALA A 58 -11.07 8.29 1.38
CA ALA A 58 -10.55 7.91 0.08
C ALA A 58 -9.53 8.96 -0.39
N LEU A 59 -8.37 8.50 -0.86
CA LEU A 59 -7.31 9.32 -1.44
C LEU A 59 -6.89 8.71 -2.79
N LEU A 60 -6.68 9.54 -3.81
CA LEU A 60 -6.07 9.12 -5.07
C LEU A 60 -4.62 9.62 -5.08
N LEU A 61 -3.69 8.67 -5.12
CA LEU A 61 -2.27 8.92 -4.91
C LEU A 61 -1.44 8.34 -6.06
N ASP A 62 -0.35 9.01 -6.43
CA ASP A 62 0.68 8.48 -7.32
C ASP A 62 1.93 8.13 -6.47
N LEU A 63 2.03 6.86 -6.05
CA LEU A 63 3.02 6.40 -5.07
C LEU A 63 4.29 5.83 -5.73
N PRO A 64 5.49 6.31 -5.39
CA PRO A 64 6.75 5.74 -5.88
C PRO A 64 7.04 4.42 -5.15
N LEU A 65 6.61 3.30 -5.72
CA LEU A 65 6.71 1.97 -5.10
C LEU A 65 7.84 1.13 -5.71
N GLU A 66 8.60 0.45 -4.87
CA GLU A 66 9.47 -0.67 -5.26
C GLU A 66 8.90 -2.00 -4.78
N ARG A 67 9.16 -3.09 -5.52
CA ARG A 67 8.92 -4.45 -5.04
C ARG A 67 10.10 -4.90 -4.20
N VAL A 68 9.82 -5.39 -3.00
CA VAL A 68 10.80 -5.93 -2.05
C VAL A 68 10.61 -7.44 -1.97
N ALA A 69 11.64 -8.18 -2.39
CA ALA A 69 11.69 -9.64 -2.29
C ALA A 69 12.80 -10.13 -1.34
N GLU A 70 13.63 -9.21 -0.84
CA GLU A 70 14.78 -9.52 0.02
C GLU A 70 14.66 -8.76 1.34
N PRO A 71 14.84 -9.42 2.50
CA PRO A 71 14.67 -8.78 3.81
C PRO A 71 15.59 -7.56 4.02
N THR A 72 16.82 -7.60 3.51
CA THR A 72 17.80 -6.50 3.60
C THR A 72 17.33 -5.21 2.93
N ARG A 73 16.36 -5.29 2.01
CA ARG A 73 15.80 -4.12 1.32
C ARG A 73 14.55 -3.57 1.98
N SER A 74 13.96 -4.31 2.92
CA SER A 74 12.71 -3.92 3.57
C SER A 74 12.90 -2.76 4.53
N TRP A 75 11.92 -1.86 4.61
CA TRP A 75 11.90 -0.81 5.63
C TRP A 75 11.97 -1.33 7.05
N TRP A 76 11.41 -2.51 7.33
CA TRP A 76 11.46 -3.11 8.66
C TRP A 76 12.91 -3.33 9.13
N TYR A 77 13.80 -3.72 8.22
CA TYR A 77 15.23 -3.88 8.51
C TYR A 77 16.00 -2.56 8.35
N ARG A 78 15.82 -1.86 7.23
CA ARG A 78 16.62 -0.65 6.90
C ARG A 78 16.52 0.43 7.97
N ARG A 79 15.32 0.67 8.53
CA ARG A 79 15.16 1.65 9.62
C ARG A 79 15.87 1.19 10.90
N ALA A 80 15.82 -0.11 11.21
CA ALA A 80 16.40 -0.66 12.43
C ALA A 80 17.93 -0.60 12.38
N ALA A 81 18.50 -0.96 11.23
CA ALA A 81 19.93 -0.82 10.96
C ALA A 81 20.39 0.65 11.06
N ALA A 82 19.65 1.58 10.44
CA ALA A 82 20.00 3.01 10.49
C ALA A 82 19.95 3.60 11.92
N ARG A 83 19.05 3.12 12.79
CA ARG A 83 19.00 3.51 14.21
C ARG A 83 20.20 2.99 14.98
N SER A 84 20.53 1.71 14.81
CA SER A 84 21.67 1.07 15.49
C SER A 84 22.99 1.81 15.20
N GLU A 85 23.18 2.25 13.95
CA GLU A 85 24.31 3.10 13.56
C GLU A 85 24.28 4.48 14.23
N ALA A 86 23.11 5.10 14.38
CA ALA A 86 22.95 6.42 14.97
C ALA A 86 23.11 6.44 16.50
N ASP A 87 22.67 5.37 17.17
CA ASP A 87 22.77 5.23 18.63
C ASP A 87 24.17 4.81 19.11
N GLY A 88 25.08 4.51 18.17
CA GLY A 88 26.45 4.10 18.47
C GLY A 88 26.55 2.75 19.15
N ASP A 89 25.58 1.86 18.90
CA ASP A 89 25.62 0.50 19.42
C ASP A 89 26.70 -0.29 18.68
N ASP A 90 27.81 -0.57 19.37
CA ASP A 90 29.01 -1.23 18.85
C ASP A 90 28.75 -2.75 18.66
N GLY A 91 27.76 -3.11 17.84
CA GLY A 91 27.67 -4.39 17.13
C GLY A 91 27.68 -5.70 17.94
N ASP A 92 27.61 -5.70 19.27
CA ASP A 92 27.85 -6.88 20.11
C ASP A 92 26.61 -7.80 20.25
N ARG A 93 25.58 -7.61 19.40
CA ARG A 93 24.39 -8.49 19.32
C ARG A 93 24.05 -8.98 17.90
N PRO A 94 25.01 -9.52 17.12
CA PRO A 94 24.78 -9.99 15.75
C PRO A 94 23.80 -11.19 15.64
N GLU A 95 23.41 -11.76 16.78
CA GLU A 95 22.50 -12.90 16.86
C GLU A 95 21.02 -12.50 16.82
N TYR A 96 20.69 -11.24 17.12
CA TYR A 96 19.31 -10.75 17.25
C TYR A 96 18.88 -9.71 16.19
N ASP A 97 19.78 -9.31 15.29
CA ASP A 97 19.52 -8.30 14.27
C ASP A 97 19.72 -8.81 12.84
N ARG A 98 19.33 -10.07 12.58
CA ARG A 98 19.40 -10.57 11.21
C ARG A 98 18.28 -9.94 10.40
N PRO A 99 18.52 -9.57 9.12
CA PRO A 99 17.46 -9.03 8.25
C PRO A 99 16.19 -9.88 8.21
N GLY A 100 16.34 -11.21 8.31
CA GLY A 100 15.22 -12.16 8.34
C GLY A 100 14.31 -12.03 9.56
N ASP A 101 14.81 -11.56 10.70
CA ASP A 101 14.03 -11.41 11.93
C ASP A 101 13.01 -10.26 11.82
N TYR A 102 13.29 -9.31 10.93
CA TYR A 102 12.44 -8.15 10.61
C TYR A 102 11.50 -8.41 9.43
N TRP A 103 11.57 -9.58 8.79
CA TRP A 103 10.82 -9.85 7.56
C TRP A 103 9.32 -10.04 7.84
N PRO A 104 8.40 -9.33 7.14
CA PRO A 104 6.96 -9.53 7.29
C PRO A 104 6.45 -10.88 6.74
N GLY A 105 7.35 -11.82 6.43
CA GLY A 105 7.01 -13.16 5.93
C GLY A 105 6.66 -13.23 4.44
N VAL A 106 6.50 -12.09 3.76
CA VAL A 106 6.05 -12.04 2.36
C VAL A 106 6.73 -10.91 1.58
N ALA A 107 6.99 -11.17 0.29
CA ALA A 107 7.36 -10.11 -0.64
C ALA A 107 6.25 -9.04 -0.68
N HIS A 108 6.64 -7.77 -0.77
CA HIS A 108 5.68 -6.67 -0.64
C HIS A 108 6.10 -5.50 -1.53
N PHE A 109 5.29 -4.45 -1.53
CA PHE A 109 5.66 -3.17 -2.11
C PHE A 109 5.94 -2.17 -1.01
N GLN A 110 6.87 -1.26 -1.21
CA GLN A 110 7.15 -0.18 -0.25
C GLN A 110 7.44 1.12 -0.97
N LEU A 111 7.25 2.25 -0.28
CA LEU A 111 7.74 3.54 -0.78
C LEU A 111 9.26 3.49 -0.92
N THR A 112 9.80 4.04 -2.00
CA THR A 112 11.26 4.04 -2.25
C THR A 112 12.06 4.89 -1.26
N ALA A 113 11.40 5.85 -0.61
CA ALA A 113 11.93 6.71 0.42
C ALA A 113 10.82 7.00 1.47
N PRO A 114 11.16 7.45 2.68
CA PRO A 114 10.17 7.99 3.60
C PRO A 114 9.43 9.18 2.97
N VAL A 115 8.20 9.43 3.40
CA VAL A 115 7.37 10.52 2.86
C VAL A 115 8.11 11.86 2.98
N PRO A 116 8.32 12.59 1.86
CA PRO A 116 9.07 13.84 1.88
C PRO A 116 8.31 14.92 2.65
N GLY A 117 9.05 15.74 3.38
CA GLY A 117 8.48 16.83 4.18
C GLY A 117 7.77 16.37 5.45
N GLY A 118 7.77 15.06 5.76
CA GLY A 118 7.33 14.56 7.05
C GLY A 118 8.14 15.16 8.20
N ARG A 119 7.44 15.47 9.29
CA ARG A 119 8.12 15.83 10.55
C ARG A 119 8.72 14.56 11.16
N VAL A 120 9.64 14.69 12.12
CA VAL A 120 10.03 13.54 12.94
C VAL A 120 8.80 13.16 13.77
N PRO A 121 8.33 11.90 13.73
CA PRO A 121 8.91 10.75 13.01
C PRO A 121 8.56 10.65 11.51
N PHE A 122 9.55 10.24 10.69
CA PHE A 122 9.32 10.01 9.26
C PHE A 122 8.22 8.96 9.01
N THR A 123 7.38 9.20 8.00
CA THR A 123 6.39 8.21 7.55
C THR A 123 7.03 7.22 6.58
N TYR A 124 7.14 5.95 6.96
CA TYR A 124 7.53 4.84 6.08
C TYR A 124 6.28 4.22 5.45
N GLY A 125 6.34 3.80 4.20
CA GLY A 125 5.18 3.19 3.52
C GLY A 125 5.43 1.75 3.11
N ALA A 126 4.54 0.84 3.52
CA ALA A 126 4.60 -0.57 3.13
C ALA A 126 3.20 -1.13 2.80
N PHE A 127 3.13 -1.90 1.72
CA PHE A 127 1.91 -2.42 1.12
C PHE A 127 2.02 -3.93 0.97
N LEU A 128 1.33 -4.63 1.86
CA LEU A 128 1.29 -6.07 1.92
C LEU A 128 0.27 -6.60 0.91
N PRO A 129 0.66 -7.57 0.09
CA PRO A 129 -0.24 -8.13 -0.89
C PRO A 129 -1.16 -9.16 -0.21
N SER A 130 -2.45 -9.14 -0.57
CA SER A 130 -3.41 -10.18 -0.16
C SER A 130 -3.14 -11.54 -0.82
N GLN A 131 -2.21 -11.61 -1.78
CA GLN A 131 -1.79 -12.82 -2.47
C GLN A 131 -0.28 -12.81 -2.72
N PRO A 132 0.41 -13.96 -2.74
CA PRO A 132 1.86 -14.00 -2.95
C PRO A 132 2.27 -13.34 -4.28
N PRO A 133 3.18 -12.35 -4.30
CA PRO A 133 3.66 -11.72 -5.53
C PRO A 133 4.35 -12.66 -6.52
N GLU A 134 4.74 -13.85 -6.07
CA GLU A 134 5.31 -14.92 -6.89
C GLU A 134 4.24 -15.63 -7.74
N ALA A 135 2.96 -15.52 -7.36
CA ALA A 135 1.83 -16.12 -8.07
C ALA A 135 1.27 -15.22 -9.19
N LEU A 136 1.87 -14.06 -9.45
CA LEU A 136 1.39 -13.14 -10.48
C LEU A 136 1.61 -13.70 -11.88
N ASP A 137 0.52 -13.82 -12.67
CA ASP A 137 0.58 -14.08 -14.12
C ASP A 137 1.52 -13.09 -14.87
N PRO A 138 2.65 -13.57 -15.42
CA PRO A 138 3.59 -12.72 -16.15
C PRO A 138 2.96 -12.05 -17.39
N ALA A 139 2.00 -12.71 -18.05
CA ALA A 139 1.34 -12.14 -19.22
C ALA A 139 0.44 -10.95 -18.83
N ALA A 140 -0.20 -11.02 -17.66
CA ALA A 140 -0.96 -9.90 -17.11
C ALA A 140 -0.05 -8.73 -16.70
N VAL A 141 1.08 -9.00 -16.04
CA VAL A 141 2.07 -7.95 -15.73
C VAL A 141 2.56 -7.28 -17.02
N ALA A 142 2.89 -8.05 -18.05
CA ALA A 142 3.36 -7.52 -19.33
C ALA A 142 2.32 -6.61 -20.01
N ARG A 143 1.03 -7.00 -20.00
CA ARG A 143 -0.05 -6.14 -20.53
C ARG A 143 -0.13 -4.80 -19.79
N HIS A 144 -0.06 -4.82 -18.45
CA HIS A 144 -0.06 -3.58 -17.68
C HIS A 144 1.22 -2.76 -17.88
N ALA A 145 2.37 -3.41 -18.06
CA ALA A 145 3.61 -2.71 -18.38
C ALA A 145 3.51 -1.97 -19.73
N THR A 146 2.89 -2.58 -20.75
CA THR A 146 2.62 -1.92 -22.03
C THR A 146 1.71 -0.70 -21.86
N ALA A 147 0.61 -0.83 -21.10
CA ALA A 147 -0.29 0.28 -20.81
C ALA A 147 0.42 1.44 -20.08
N VAL A 148 1.17 1.13 -19.01
CA VAL A 148 1.92 2.12 -18.23
C VAL A 148 2.96 2.84 -19.10
N ALA A 149 3.67 2.10 -19.97
CA ALA A 149 4.62 2.66 -20.92
C ALA A 149 3.97 3.55 -21.98
N ALA A 150 2.71 3.28 -22.36
CA ALA A 150 1.92 4.12 -23.24
C ALA A 150 1.37 5.39 -22.55
N GLY A 151 1.62 5.56 -21.24
CA GLY A 151 1.17 6.72 -20.46
C GLY A 151 -0.14 6.50 -19.72
N GLU A 152 -0.77 5.32 -19.85
CA GLU A 152 -1.97 4.99 -19.08
C GLU A 152 -1.65 4.89 -17.59
N ARG A 153 -2.64 5.19 -16.75
CA ARG A 153 -2.48 5.18 -15.28
C ARG A 153 -3.56 4.37 -14.56
N PRO A 154 -3.65 3.05 -14.81
CA PRO A 154 -4.65 2.22 -14.18
C PRO A 154 -4.42 2.13 -12.67
N ALA A 155 -5.41 2.50 -11.88
CA ALA A 155 -5.33 2.54 -10.43
C ALA A 155 -5.32 1.14 -9.80
N ALA A 156 -4.49 0.93 -8.78
CA ALA A 156 -4.61 -0.17 -7.82
C ALA A 156 -5.45 0.27 -6.61
N VAL A 157 -5.85 -0.69 -5.78
CA VAL A 157 -6.76 -0.45 -4.65
C VAL A 157 -6.11 -0.96 -3.37
N VAL A 158 -6.03 -0.09 -2.38
CA VAL A 158 -5.38 -0.40 -1.11
C VAL A 158 -6.29 0.01 0.03
N LEU A 159 -6.51 -0.90 0.99
CA LEU A 159 -7.00 -0.56 2.32
C LEU A 159 -5.79 -0.21 3.18
N GLY A 160 -5.73 0.97 3.79
CA GLY A 160 -4.57 1.34 4.60
C GLY A 160 -4.90 2.13 5.85
N TRP A 161 -3.89 2.36 6.66
CA TRP A 161 -3.97 3.15 7.87
C TRP A 161 -2.59 3.71 8.22
N ILE A 162 -2.59 4.76 9.04
CA ILE A 162 -1.38 5.27 9.67
C ILE A 162 -1.24 4.61 11.04
N ASP A 163 -0.04 4.16 11.33
CA ASP A 163 0.34 3.50 12.57
C ASP A 163 1.56 4.23 13.16
N ASP A 164 1.30 5.02 14.19
CA ASP A 164 2.32 5.69 14.98
C ASP A 164 2.78 4.76 16.10
N ARG A 165 4.09 4.50 16.15
CA ARG A 165 4.71 3.55 17.06
C ARG A 165 5.78 4.23 17.89
N TYR A 166 5.90 3.75 19.12
CA TYR A 166 7.04 4.07 19.99
C TYR A 166 7.86 2.80 20.18
N VAL A 167 8.94 2.68 19.42
CA VAL A 167 9.77 1.47 19.36
C VAL A 167 10.85 1.55 20.44
N ASP A 168 10.98 0.46 21.20
CA ASP A 168 11.94 0.31 22.32
C ASP A 168 11.84 1.42 23.39
N ALA A 169 10.69 2.08 23.47
CA ALA A 169 10.47 3.26 24.30
C ALA A 169 11.44 4.43 24.05
N LEU A 170 12.04 4.50 22.85
CA LEU A 170 13.05 5.50 22.50
C LEU A 170 12.76 6.20 21.18
N HIS A 171 12.19 5.49 20.21
CA HIS A 171 12.05 5.99 18.85
C HIS A 171 10.58 6.13 18.45
N GLU A 172 10.18 7.35 18.15
CA GLU A 172 8.93 7.60 17.44
C GLU A 172 9.09 7.14 15.98
N GLU A 173 8.12 6.41 15.47
CA GLU A 173 8.05 5.97 14.08
C GLU A 173 6.63 6.08 13.57
N ARG A 174 6.47 6.40 12.28
CA ARG A 174 5.16 6.46 11.63
C ARG A 174 5.15 5.57 10.41
N TRP A 175 4.08 4.80 10.25
CA TRP A 175 3.92 3.86 9.15
C TRP A 175 2.61 4.10 8.40
N LEU A 176 2.68 4.26 7.08
CA LEU A 176 1.57 3.96 6.19
C LEU A 176 1.60 2.46 5.89
N VAL A 177 0.68 1.72 6.50
CA VAL A 177 0.49 0.29 6.23
C VAL A 177 -0.71 0.12 5.30
N GLY A 178 -0.55 -0.68 4.25
CA GLY A 178 -1.62 -0.98 3.31
C GLY A 178 -1.76 -2.47 3.03
N ALA A 179 -2.99 -2.95 2.90
CA ALA A 179 -3.34 -4.24 2.31
C ALA A 179 -3.85 -4.01 0.88
N ILE A 180 -3.23 -4.67 -0.10
CA ILE A 180 -3.62 -4.53 -1.52
C ILE A 180 -4.88 -5.35 -1.75
N LEU A 181 -5.98 -4.67 -2.09
CA LEU A 181 -7.27 -5.30 -2.37
C LEU A 181 -7.41 -5.67 -3.85
N ASP A 182 -6.85 -4.86 -4.76
CA ASP A 182 -6.83 -5.11 -6.20
C ASP A 182 -5.61 -4.41 -6.85
N GLY A 183 -5.15 -4.95 -7.97
CA GLY A 183 -4.12 -4.33 -8.79
C GLY A 183 -2.69 -4.83 -8.57
N HIS A 184 -2.48 -6.02 -8.00
CA HIS A 184 -1.13 -6.58 -7.78
C HIS A 184 -0.28 -6.62 -9.06
N HIS A 185 -0.86 -7.04 -10.20
CA HIS A 185 -0.17 -7.02 -11.49
C HIS A 185 0.17 -5.62 -11.98
N ARG A 186 -0.71 -4.65 -11.71
CA ARG A 186 -0.49 -3.23 -12.04
C ARG A 186 0.67 -2.69 -11.21
N LEU A 187 0.66 -2.94 -9.90
CA LEU A 187 1.74 -2.51 -9.00
C LEU A 187 3.07 -3.15 -9.37
N ALA A 188 3.09 -4.43 -9.75
CA ALA A 188 4.29 -5.09 -10.26
C ALA A 188 4.81 -4.42 -11.54
N ALA A 189 3.92 -4.06 -12.48
CA ALA A 189 4.28 -3.35 -13.70
C ALA A 189 4.82 -1.93 -13.41
N TYR A 190 4.18 -1.17 -12.52
CA TYR A 190 4.65 0.15 -12.09
C TYR A 190 6.03 0.09 -11.44
N ALA A 191 6.22 -0.83 -10.49
CA ALA A 191 7.48 -1.00 -9.79
C ALA A 191 8.61 -1.40 -10.76
N ALA A 192 8.33 -2.28 -11.73
CA ALA A 192 9.30 -2.65 -12.76
C ALA A 192 9.64 -1.48 -13.71
N ALA A 193 8.67 -0.61 -14.00
CA ALA A 193 8.86 0.57 -14.83
C ALA A 193 9.53 1.74 -14.09
N GLY A 194 9.61 1.70 -12.76
CA GLY A 194 10.17 2.79 -11.95
C GLY A 194 9.35 4.08 -12.01
N VAL A 195 8.06 3.99 -12.30
CA VAL A 195 7.13 5.13 -12.35
C VAL A 195 6.12 5.06 -11.19
N PRO A 196 5.66 6.20 -10.65
CA PRO A 196 4.68 6.21 -9.57
C PRO A 196 3.42 5.43 -9.94
N ALA A 197 3.00 4.54 -9.05
CA ALA A 197 1.80 3.74 -9.18
C ALA A 197 0.58 4.55 -8.76
N ARG A 198 -0.45 4.58 -9.62
CA ARG A 198 -1.73 5.16 -9.23
C ARG A 198 -2.44 4.23 -8.24
N VAL A 199 -2.83 4.77 -7.09
CA VAL A 199 -3.45 4.01 -6.00
C VAL A 199 -4.66 4.77 -5.47
N LEU A 200 -5.81 4.10 -5.48
CA LEU A 200 -6.96 4.45 -4.66
C LEU A 200 -6.74 3.87 -3.26
N LEU A 201 -6.37 4.74 -2.33
CA LEU A 201 -6.19 4.40 -0.93
C LEU A 201 -7.49 4.66 -0.17
N LEU A 202 -8.05 3.60 0.42
CA LEU A 202 -9.12 3.65 1.40
C LEU A 202 -8.48 3.62 2.79
N ALA A 203 -8.25 4.79 3.36
CA ALA A 203 -7.57 4.94 4.63
C ALA A 203 -8.55 4.90 5.81
N ARG A 204 -8.40 3.95 6.74
CA ARG A 204 -9.14 3.97 8.01
C ARG A 204 -8.69 5.18 8.83
N VAL A 205 -9.65 5.95 9.34
CA VAL A 205 -9.43 7.07 10.25
C VAL A 205 -10.20 6.81 11.54
N GLY A 206 -9.51 6.72 12.69
CA GLY A 206 -10.13 6.62 14.02
C GLY A 206 -9.95 5.29 14.77
N GLU A 207 -10.04 5.41 16.11
CA GLU A 207 -9.94 4.43 17.21
C GLU A 207 -8.59 3.69 17.42
N GLY A 208 -7.47 4.31 17.05
CA GLY A 208 -6.16 4.04 17.65
C GLY A 208 -5.81 5.14 18.66
N SER A 209 -5.11 4.82 19.75
CA SER A 209 -4.87 5.67 20.93
C SER A 209 -3.98 6.92 20.74
N GLY A 210 -4.14 7.67 19.66
CA GLY A 210 -3.43 8.92 19.36
C GLY A 210 -4.23 9.76 18.36
N ALA A 211 -5.14 10.58 18.86
CA ALA A 211 -6.23 11.18 18.06
C ALA A 211 -5.79 12.13 16.91
N ASP A 212 -4.51 12.50 16.80
CA ASP A 212 -4.04 13.48 15.79
C ASP A 212 -3.00 12.93 14.80
N GLY A 213 -2.18 11.95 15.18
CA GLY A 213 -1.04 11.52 14.36
C GLY A 213 -1.43 10.72 13.10
N GLY A 214 -2.55 9.98 13.16
CA GLY A 214 -3.07 9.27 12.00
C GLY A 214 -3.61 10.19 10.89
N LEU A 215 -4.27 11.28 11.28
CA LEU A 215 -4.76 12.28 10.31
C LEU A 215 -3.64 13.16 9.78
N GLU A 216 -2.67 13.52 10.63
CA GLU A 216 -1.45 14.23 10.23
C GLU A 216 -0.66 13.41 9.19
N GLY A 217 -0.38 12.14 9.47
CA GLY A 217 0.33 11.25 8.55
C GLY A 217 -0.39 11.10 7.21
N LEU A 218 -1.72 10.97 7.20
CA LEU A 218 -2.49 10.93 5.95
C LEU A 218 -2.42 12.25 5.18
N ALA A 219 -2.43 13.38 5.88
CA ALA A 219 -2.28 14.69 5.25
C ALA A 219 -0.89 14.87 4.64
N GLU A 220 0.18 14.40 5.31
CA GLU A 220 1.55 14.38 4.77
C GLU A 220 1.63 13.54 3.49
N VAL A 221 1.08 12.33 3.51
CA VAL A 221 1.03 11.43 2.33
C VAL A 221 0.25 12.08 1.18
N ALA A 222 -0.91 12.67 1.46
CA ALA A 222 -1.72 13.34 0.45
C ALA A 222 -1.03 14.58 -0.12
N ALA A 223 -0.32 15.35 0.71
CA ALA A 223 0.43 16.52 0.25
C ALA A 223 1.62 16.13 -0.64
N ALA A 224 2.28 15.02 -0.32
CA ALA A 224 3.44 14.52 -1.06
C ALA A 224 3.06 13.85 -2.38
N TYR A 225 1.98 13.06 -2.39
CA TYR A 225 1.67 12.13 -3.49
C TYR A 225 0.26 12.24 -4.06
N GLY A 226 -0.57 13.16 -3.56
CA GLY A 226 -1.92 13.36 -4.07
C GLY A 226 -1.93 13.70 -5.55
N CYS A 227 -2.77 13.03 -6.33
CA CYS A 227 -3.06 13.42 -7.69
C CYS A 227 -3.71 14.81 -7.65
N ARG A 228 -3.01 15.82 -8.16
CA ARG A 228 -3.55 17.19 -8.26
C ARG A 228 -4.55 17.25 -9.41
N GLU A 229 -5.70 17.85 -9.15
CA GLU A 229 -6.69 18.24 -10.16
C GLU A 229 -6.10 19.22 -11.19
#